data_AF-A0A2R6JCT4-F1
#
_entry.id   AF-A0A2R6JCT4-F1
#
_cell.length_a   1.000
_cell.length_b   1.000
_cell.length_c   1.000
_cell.angle_alpha   90.00
_cell.angle_beta   90.00
_cell.angle_gamma   90.00
#
_symmetry.space_group_name_H-M   'P 1'
#
loop_
_entity.id
_entity.type
_entity.pdbx_description
1 polymer ?
#
loop_
_entity_poly.entity_id
_entity_poly.type
_entity_poly.pdbx_seq_one_letter_code
_entity_poly.pdbx_strand_id
1 'polypeptide(L)'
;RQGIVTEVGPDGRVRVNCGLQHPISLPSDGEYAEGERVTIRVSSRRPVRAKFADEPLPGFDVERETVADALARSDAGVCIAASRHGEALTVDRLGSLAERTAADGTTVVFGAPERGLPEILDRRPGEEAPSDEPTARFDLWLNTVPDQGSEVVRTEEAMFATLAPLTLE
;
A
#
# COMPACT_ATOMS: atom_id res chain seq x y z
N ARG A 1 -8.88 -18.02 -1.23
CA ARG A 1 -7.63 -18.53 -1.87
C ARG A 1 -7.42 -17.69 -3.12
N GLN A 2 -6.17 -17.45 -3.51
CA GLN A 2 -5.85 -16.85 -4.79
C GLN A 2 -5.86 -17.90 -5.89
N GLY A 3 -6.21 -17.50 -7.10
CA GLY A 3 -6.11 -18.30 -8.31
C GLY A 3 -5.77 -17.45 -9.53
N ILE A 4 -5.40 -18.12 -10.61
CA ILE A 4 -5.12 -17.49 -11.90
C ILE A 4 -6.13 -18.04 -12.91
N VAL A 5 -6.78 -17.15 -13.64
CA VAL A 5 -7.65 -17.50 -14.75
C VAL A 5 -6.79 -18.11 -15.87
N THR A 6 -7.08 -19.34 -16.25
CA THR A 6 -6.35 -20.04 -17.30
C THR A 6 -7.09 -20.04 -18.64
N GLU A 7 -8.42 -19.93 -18.61
CA GLU A 7 -9.26 -19.96 -19.81
C GLU A 7 -10.61 -19.32 -19.50
N VAL A 8 -11.11 -18.50 -20.42
CA VAL A 8 -12.45 -17.90 -20.38
C VAL A 8 -13.30 -18.56 -21.46
N GLY A 9 -14.18 -19.46 -21.06
CA GLY A 9 -15.04 -20.20 -21.97
C GLY A 9 -16.22 -19.34 -22.46
N PRO A 10 -16.75 -19.62 -23.66
CA PRO A 10 -17.86 -18.86 -24.26
C PRO A 10 -19.18 -19.00 -23.49
N ASP A 11 -19.31 -20.02 -22.64
CA ASP A 11 -20.54 -20.37 -21.91
C ASP A 11 -20.66 -19.68 -20.54
N GLY A 12 -20.00 -18.53 -20.35
CA GLY A 12 -19.98 -17.83 -19.06
C GLY A 12 -19.26 -18.62 -17.96
N ARG A 13 -18.30 -19.47 -18.34
CA ARG A 13 -17.52 -20.29 -17.40
C ARG A 13 -16.05 -19.96 -17.48
N VAL A 14 -15.43 -19.80 -16.32
CA VAL A 14 -14.02 -19.44 -16.20
C VAL A 14 -13.27 -20.57 -15.51
N ARG A 15 -12.17 -21.02 -16.13
CA ARG A 15 -11.27 -21.99 -15.51
C ARG A 15 -10.21 -21.29 -14.69
N VAL A 16 -10.07 -21.71 -13.45
CA VAL A 16 -9.15 -21.10 -12.49
C VAL A 16 -8.22 -22.15 -11.91
N ASN A 17 -6.91 -21.92 -12.02
CA ASN A 17 -5.92 -22.66 -11.25
C ASN A 17 -5.74 -22.00 -9.88
N CYS A 18 -6.05 -22.74 -8.80
CA CYS A 18 -6.08 -22.22 -7.43
C CYS A 18 -5.38 -23.14 -6.40
N GLY A 19 -4.45 -23.97 -6.90
CA GLY A 19 -3.71 -24.93 -6.07
C GLY A 19 -4.57 -26.10 -5.56
N LEU A 20 -5.65 -26.44 -6.27
CA LEU A 20 -6.33 -27.73 -6.15
C LEU A 20 -5.72 -28.71 -7.16
N GLN A 21 -6.03 -30.02 -7.04
CA GLN A 21 -5.47 -31.06 -7.94
C GLN A 21 -5.72 -30.78 -9.43
N HIS A 22 -6.85 -30.16 -9.76
CA HIS A 22 -7.21 -29.75 -11.12
C HIS A 22 -7.76 -28.32 -11.11
N PRO A 23 -7.62 -27.56 -12.21
CA PRO A 23 -8.32 -26.30 -12.39
C PRO A 23 -9.83 -26.48 -12.18
N ILE A 24 -10.45 -25.50 -11.55
CA ILE A 24 -11.90 -25.50 -11.30
C ILE A 24 -12.60 -24.66 -12.34
N SER A 25 -13.75 -25.12 -12.82
CA SER A 25 -14.63 -24.33 -13.68
C SER A 25 -15.67 -23.64 -12.81
N LEU A 26 -15.61 -22.32 -12.76
CA LEU A 26 -16.53 -21.48 -12.01
C LEU A 26 -17.55 -20.83 -12.95
N PRO A 27 -18.83 -20.71 -12.54
CA PRO A 27 -19.74 -19.82 -13.24
C PRO A 27 -19.28 -18.37 -13.01
N SER A 28 -19.41 -17.55 -14.04
CA SER A 28 -19.08 -16.12 -13.99
C SER A 28 -20.29 -15.30 -14.40
N ASP A 29 -20.58 -14.27 -13.61
CA ASP A 29 -21.49 -13.18 -13.98
C ASP A 29 -20.71 -11.91 -14.38
N GLY A 30 -19.38 -11.97 -14.38
CA GLY A 30 -18.47 -10.87 -14.68
C GLY A 30 -17.54 -11.13 -15.86
N GLU A 31 -16.81 -10.09 -16.25
CA GLU A 31 -15.75 -10.18 -17.25
C GLU A 31 -14.44 -10.57 -16.58
N TYR A 32 -13.76 -11.55 -17.16
CA TYR A 32 -12.46 -12.02 -16.69
C TYR A 32 -11.51 -12.12 -17.88
N ALA A 33 -10.21 -11.93 -17.63
CA ALA A 33 -9.16 -12.11 -18.63
C ALA A 33 -8.29 -13.33 -18.31
N GLU A 34 -7.76 -14.00 -19.33
CA GLU A 34 -6.71 -15.00 -19.13
C GLU A 34 -5.48 -14.37 -18.48
N GLY A 35 -4.92 -15.06 -17.49
CA GLY A 35 -3.82 -14.56 -16.67
C GLY A 35 -4.26 -13.69 -15.48
N GLU A 36 -5.53 -13.30 -15.39
CA GLU A 36 -6.04 -12.50 -14.29
C GLU A 36 -5.96 -13.24 -12.95
N ARG A 37 -5.51 -12.52 -11.91
CA ARG A 37 -5.49 -13.02 -10.54
C ARG A 37 -6.85 -12.82 -9.89
N VAL A 38 -7.47 -13.91 -9.46
CA VAL A 38 -8.81 -13.91 -8.87
C VAL A 38 -8.81 -14.45 -7.46
N THR A 39 -9.70 -13.91 -6.63
CA THR A 39 -9.96 -14.48 -5.30
C THR A 39 -11.12 -15.45 -5.38
N ILE A 40 -10.91 -16.67 -4.88
CA ILE A 40 -11.94 -17.70 -4.80
C ILE A 40 -12.20 -18.14 -3.36
N ARG A 41 -13.47 -18.39 -3.04
CA ARG A 41 -13.90 -19.01 -1.79
C ARG A 41 -14.23 -20.47 -2.04
N VAL A 42 -13.45 -21.37 -1.45
CA VAL A 42 -13.68 -22.82 -1.51
C VAL A 42 -14.47 -23.24 -0.28
N SER A 43 -15.70 -23.72 -0.47
CA SER A 43 -16.59 -24.17 0.60
C SER A 43 -16.52 -25.68 0.85
N SER A 44 -16.12 -26.48 -0.14
CA SER A 44 -15.85 -27.91 0.01
C SER A 44 -14.77 -28.38 -0.95
N ARG A 45 -14.00 -29.40 -0.56
CA ARG A 45 -12.97 -30.05 -1.40
C ARG A 45 -13.41 -31.42 -1.93
N ARG A 46 -14.42 -32.03 -1.31
CA ARG A 46 -14.96 -33.35 -1.69
C ARG A 46 -16.47 -33.37 -1.42
N PRO A 47 -17.32 -33.21 -2.45
CA PRO A 47 -16.98 -32.73 -3.79
C PRO A 47 -16.46 -31.28 -3.77
N VAL A 48 -15.69 -30.87 -4.78
CA VAL A 48 -15.18 -29.50 -4.87
C VAL A 48 -16.34 -28.53 -5.07
N ARG A 49 -16.45 -27.53 -4.20
CA ARG A 49 -17.40 -26.41 -4.31
C ARG A 49 -16.65 -25.12 -4.06
N ALA A 50 -16.73 -24.19 -5.01
CA ALA A 50 -16.07 -22.90 -4.94
C ALA A 50 -16.86 -21.84 -5.71
N LYS A 51 -16.61 -20.58 -5.39
CA LYS A 51 -17.12 -19.40 -6.11
C LYS A 51 -16.06 -18.29 -6.13
N PHE A 52 -16.21 -17.34 -7.03
CA PHE A 52 -15.50 -16.07 -6.90
C PHE A 52 -15.88 -15.39 -5.58
N ALA A 53 -14.89 -14.78 -4.93
CA ALA A 53 -15.13 -13.96 -3.75
C ALA A 53 -15.34 -12.51 -4.19
N ASP A 54 -16.29 -11.84 -3.55
CA ASP A 54 -16.63 -10.45 -3.82
C ASP A 54 -15.53 -9.50 -3.31
N GLU A 55 -14.85 -9.90 -2.23
CA GLU A 55 -13.74 -9.17 -1.63
C GLU A 55 -12.39 -9.85 -1.94
N PRO A 56 -11.36 -9.08 -2.33
CA PRO A 56 -9.98 -9.56 -2.40
C PRO A 56 -9.49 -10.09 -1.06
N LEU A 57 -8.52 -11.01 -1.07
CA LEU A 57 -7.81 -11.35 0.17
C LEU A 57 -6.94 -10.17 0.63
N PRO A 58 -6.68 -10.05 1.94
CA PRO A 58 -5.69 -9.11 2.46
C PRO A 58 -4.35 -9.26 1.73
N GLY A 59 -3.75 -8.13 1.38
CA GLY A 59 -2.53 -8.04 0.61
C GLY A 59 -2.24 -6.61 0.18
N PHE A 60 -1.25 -6.45 -0.68
CA PHE A 60 -0.89 -5.17 -1.28
C PHE A 60 -0.91 -5.30 -2.80
N ASP A 61 -1.41 -4.25 -3.45
CA ASP A 61 -1.19 -4.02 -4.87
C ASP A 61 0.12 -3.26 -5.06
N VAL A 62 0.88 -3.61 -6.09
CA VAL A 62 2.18 -3.01 -6.37
C VAL A 62 2.06 -2.20 -7.63
N GLU A 63 2.23 -0.90 -7.50
CA GLU A 63 2.17 0.06 -8.59
C GLU A 63 3.55 0.67 -8.85
N ARG A 64 3.76 1.16 -10.07
CA ARG A 64 4.92 1.95 -10.45
C ARG A 64 4.45 3.34 -10.84
N GLU A 65 4.65 4.29 -9.95
CA GLU A 65 4.21 5.68 -10.12
C GLU A 65 5.28 6.66 -9.62
N THR A 66 5.08 7.95 -9.89
CA THR A 66 5.89 9.01 -9.30
C THR A 66 5.33 9.40 -7.93
N VAL A 67 6.17 9.98 -7.07
CA VAL A 67 5.71 10.51 -5.77
C VAL A 67 4.61 11.55 -5.96
N ALA A 68 4.69 12.39 -6.99
CA ALA A 68 3.67 13.40 -7.28
C ALA A 68 2.31 12.78 -7.65
N ASP A 69 2.31 11.71 -8.45
CA ASP A 69 1.09 11.02 -8.84
C ASP A 69 0.45 10.31 -7.64
N ALA A 70 1.26 9.62 -6.83
CA ALA A 70 0.81 8.94 -5.62
C ALA A 70 0.11 9.90 -4.64
N LEU A 71 0.71 11.08 -4.41
CA LEU A 71 0.16 12.12 -3.53
C LEU A 71 -1.05 12.87 -4.12
N ALA A 72 -1.29 12.74 -5.43
CA ALA A 72 -2.44 13.36 -6.10
C ALA A 72 -3.67 12.45 -6.14
N ARG A 73 -3.55 11.19 -5.72
CA ARG A 73 -4.68 10.25 -5.72
C ARG A 73 -5.78 10.71 -4.78
N SER A 74 -7.03 10.44 -5.16
CA SER A 74 -8.19 10.77 -4.32
C SER A 74 -8.25 9.98 -3.02
N ASP A 75 -7.56 8.83 -2.97
CA ASP A 75 -7.45 7.93 -1.83
C ASP A 75 -6.13 8.07 -1.06
N ALA A 76 -5.32 9.10 -1.34
CA ALA A 76 -4.01 9.29 -0.70
C ALA A 76 -4.08 9.50 0.83
N GLY A 77 -5.24 9.94 1.35
CA GLY A 77 -5.46 10.16 2.78
C GLY A 77 -4.46 11.16 3.37
N VAL A 78 -4.00 10.90 4.60
CA VAL A 78 -2.94 11.69 5.24
C VAL A 78 -1.59 11.39 4.58
N CYS A 79 -0.99 12.40 3.96
CA CYS A 79 0.26 12.28 3.22
C CYS A 79 1.47 12.62 4.12
N ILE A 80 2.30 11.62 4.42
CA ILE A 80 3.41 11.70 5.36
C ILE A 80 4.76 11.48 4.65
N ALA A 81 5.68 12.42 4.80
CA ALA A 81 7.07 12.29 4.42
C ALA A 81 7.90 11.73 5.58
N ALA A 82 8.41 10.50 5.48
CA ALA A 82 9.32 9.94 6.46
C ALA A 82 10.74 10.50 6.26
N SER A 83 11.22 11.33 7.21
CA SER A 83 12.48 12.05 7.08
C SER A 83 13.10 12.39 8.43
N ARG A 84 14.43 12.24 8.54
CA ARG A 84 15.21 12.72 9.71
C ARG A 84 15.09 14.23 9.97
N HIS A 85 14.72 14.99 8.94
CA HIS A 85 14.50 16.44 9.00
C HIS A 85 13.05 16.81 9.33
N GLY A 86 12.17 15.81 9.44
CA GLY A 86 10.81 16.00 9.89
C GLY A 86 10.73 16.21 11.39
N GLU A 87 9.51 16.46 11.84
CA GLU A 87 9.23 16.64 13.25
C GLU A 87 9.25 15.30 13.99
N ALA A 88 9.86 15.28 15.16
CA ALA A 88 9.96 14.06 15.96
C ALA A 88 8.57 13.54 16.35
N LEU A 89 8.32 12.25 16.08
CA LEU A 89 7.11 11.59 16.52
C LEU A 89 7.15 11.38 18.03
N THR A 90 6.29 12.09 18.76
CA THR A 90 6.14 11.96 20.22
C THR A 90 4.87 11.21 20.58
N VAL A 91 4.81 10.67 21.80
CA VAL A 91 3.62 9.96 22.32
C VAL A 91 2.37 10.85 22.27
N ASP A 92 2.49 12.13 22.62
CA ASP A 92 1.38 13.08 22.63
C ASP A 92 0.77 13.30 21.23
N ARG A 93 1.59 13.20 20.18
CA ARG A 93 1.17 13.35 18.78
C ARG A 93 0.64 12.06 18.18
N LEU A 94 1.07 10.93 18.71
CA LEU A 94 0.75 9.63 18.19
C LEU A 94 -0.75 9.35 18.20
N GLY A 95 -1.45 9.69 19.30
CA GLY A 95 -2.89 9.45 19.42
C GLY A 95 -3.70 10.18 18.36
N SER A 96 -3.49 11.49 18.20
CA SER A 96 -4.21 12.29 17.21
C SER A 96 -3.84 11.93 15.78
N LEU A 97 -2.59 11.52 15.54
CA LEU A 97 -2.16 11.08 14.22
C LEU A 97 -2.78 9.72 13.87
N ALA A 98 -2.73 8.73 14.77
CA ALA A 98 -3.31 7.41 14.55
C ALA A 98 -4.83 7.47 14.29
N GLU A 99 -5.57 8.33 15.00
CA GLU A 99 -6.99 8.54 14.74
C GLU A 99 -7.25 9.10 13.34
N ARG A 100 -6.46 10.08 12.91
CA ARG A 100 -6.57 10.68 11.57
C ARG A 100 -6.21 9.68 10.47
N THR A 101 -5.11 8.94 10.63
CA THR A 101 -4.67 7.94 9.64
C THR A 101 -5.67 6.79 9.51
N ALA A 102 -6.31 6.38 10.60
CA ALA A 102 -7.36 5.38 10.58
C ALA A 102 -8.66 5.86 9.92
N ALA A 103 -9.03 7.14 10.09
CA ALA A 103 -10.25 7.71 9.53
C ALA A 103 -10.13 8.02 8.02
N ASP A 104 -9.02 8.64 7.63
CA ASP A 104 -8.85 9.23 6.29
C ASP A 104 -8.00 8.36 5.35
N GLY A 105 -7.41 7.27 5.85
CA GLY A 105 -6.34 6.54 5.15
C GLY A 105 -5.01 7.30 5.21
N THR A 106 -3.94 6.71 4.66
CA THR A 106 -2.58 7.31 4.75
C THR A 106 -1.69 6.89 3.61
N THR A 107 -0.90 7.83 3.12
CA THR A 107 0.23 7.60 2.21
C THR A 107 1.52 7.97 2.89
N VAL A 108 2.42 7.01 3.07
CA VAL A 108 3.76 7.25 3.63
C VAL A 108 4.80 7.13 2.54
N VAL A 109 5.58 8.19 2.34
CA VAL A 109 6.67 8.21 1.37
C VAL A 109 8.00 8.08 2.11
N PHE A 110 8.84 7.17 1.61
CA PHE A 110 10.18 6.93 2.15
C PHE A 110 11.25 7.36 1.15
N GLY A 111 12.35 7.89 1.67
CA GLY A 111 13.54 8.17 0.88
C GLY A 111 14.28 6.89 0.46
N ALA A 112 15.35 7.09 -0.32
CA ALA A 112 16.31 6.07 -0.66
C ALA A 112 17.52 6.13 0.29
N PRO A 113 18.28 5.03 0.47
CA PRO A 113 19.44 5.00 1.38
C PRO A 113 20.48 6.11 1.13
N GLU A 114 20.75 6.44 -0.13
CA GLU A 114 21.72 7.47 -0.53
C GLU A 114 21.08 8.83 -0.83
N ARG A 115 19.74 8.90 -0.84
CA ARG A 115 19.00 10.13 -1.12
C ARG A 115 17.74 10.21 -0.27
N GLY A 116 17.74 11.08 0.72
CA GLY A 116 16.55 11.42 1.49
C GLY A 116 15.48 12.10 0.64
N LEU A 117 14.27 12.25 1.20
CA LEU A 117 13.18 12.91 0.50
C LEU A 117 13.50 14.34 0.03
N PRO A 118 14.21 15.19 0.79
CA PRO A 118 14.57 16.51 0.28
C PRO A 118 15.36 16.42 -1.04
N GLU A 119 16.35 15.54 -1.12
CA GLU A 119 17.16 15.35 -2.33
C GLU A 119 16.37 14.72 -3.48
N ILE A 120 15.47 13.78 -3.20
CA ILE A 120 14.59 13.17 -4.21
C ILE A 120 13.62 14.20 -4.81
N LEU A 121 13.20 15.17 -4.00
CA LEU A 121 12.24 16.21 -4.37
C LEU A 121 12.91 17.51 -4.83
N ASP A 122 14.24 17.49 -5.04
CA ASP A 122 15.06 18.65 -5.40
C ASP A 122 14.87 19.86 -4.44
N ARG A 123 14.75 19.57 -3.14
CA ARG A 123 14.53 20.55 -2.07
C ARG A 123 15.63 20.55 -1.02
N ARG A 124 15.78 21.69 -0.34
CA ARG A 124 16.62 21.78 0.86
C ARG A 124 15.88 21.22 2.08
N PRO A 125 16.57 20.56 3.01
CA PRO A 125 15.98 20.18 4.29
C PRO A 125 15.37 21.39 5.01
N GLY A 126 14.12 21.28 5.45
CA GLY A 126 13.38 22.36 6.14
C GLY A 126 12.82 23.44 5.20
N GLU A 127 12.96 23.28 3.88
CA GLU A 127 12.28 24.12 2.92
C GLU A 127 10.81 23.73 2.83
N GLU A 128 9.92 24.65 3.24
CA GLU A 128 8.49 24.51 3.00
C GLU A 128 8.24 24.53 1.50
N ALA A 129 7.49 23.52 1.05
CA ALA A 129 7.08 23.44 -0.33
C ALA A 129 6.09 24.58 -0.65
N PRO A 130 6.27 25.33 -1.74
CA PRO A 130 5.29 26.33 -2.17
C PRO A 130 3.92 25.65 -2.35
N SER A 131 2.84 26.23 -1.82
CA SER A 131 1.50 25.61 -1.77
C SER A 131 0.98 25.06 -3.11
N ASP A 132 1.50 25.58 -4.21
CA ASP A 132 1.06 25.28 -5.57
C ASP A 132 1.88 24.16 -6.25
N GLU A 133 2.90 23.61 -5.58
CA GLU A 133 3.74 22.51 -6.12
C GLU A 133 3.18 21.11 -5.75
N PRO A 134 3.26 20.11 -6.63
CA PRO A 134 2.78 18.75 -6.35
C PRO A 134 3.40 18.09 -5.12
N THR A 135 4.63 18.47 -4.78
CA THR A 135 5.40 18.00 -3.63
C THR A 135 5.17 18.84 -2.38
N ALA A 136 4.26 19.82 -2.43
CA ALA A 136 3.67 20.51 -1.28
C ALA A 136 2.48 19.77 -0.67
N ARG A 137 2.17 18.59 -1.19
CA ARG A 137 1.06 17.74 -0.75
C ARG A 137 1.38 16.85 0.45
N PHE A 138 2.55 17.02 1.08
CA PHE A 138 2.79 16.37 2.37
C PHE A 138 2.09 17.16 3.47
N ASP A 139 1.13 16.53 4.14
CA ASP A 139 0.51 17.10 5.34
C ASP A 139 1.52 17.19 6.48
N LEU A 140 2.45 16.23 6.55
CA LEU A 140 3.42 16.11 7.64
C LEU A 140 4.76 15.59 7.15
N TRP A 141 5.83 16.14 7.70
CA TRP A 141 7.17 15.56 7.66
C TRP A 141 7.48 14.99 9.04
N LEU A 142 7.74 13.70 9.14
CA LEU A 142 7.92 13.01 10.42
C LEU A 142 9.28 12.33 10.53
N ASN A 143 9.94 12.55 11.66
CA ASN A 143 11.08 11.78 12.11
C ASN A 143 10.60 10.74 13.13
N THR A 144 10.55 9.48 12.71
CA THR A 144 10.12 8.33 13.52
C THR A 144 11.29 7.59 14.18
N VAL A 145 12.53 8.00 13.91
CA VAL A 145 13.75 7.48 14.54
C VAL A 145 14.57 8.66 15.07
N PRO A 146 14.05 9.40 16.07
CA PRO A 146 14.81 10.46 16.71
C PRO A 146 16.08 9.89 17.35
N ASP A 147 17.13 10.72 17.41
CA ASP A 147 18.42 10.35 17.99
C ASP A 147 19.01 9.04 17.42
N GLN A 148 18.80 8.81 16.10
CA GLN A 148 19.36 7.66 15.40
C GLN A 148 20.87 7.53 15.68
N GLY A 149 21.29 6.36 16.15
CA GLY A 149 22.69 6.06 16.44
C GLY A 149 23.51 5.70 15.20
N SER A 150 22.89 5.65 14.03
CA SER A 150 23.51 5.39 12.74
C SER A 150 23.47 6.63 11.85
N GLU A 151 24.37 6.70 10.87
CA GLU A 151 24.35 7.75 9.85
C GLU A 151 23.10 7.66 8.95
N VAL A 152 22.68 6.43 8.65
CA VAL A 152 21.54 6.11 7.78
C VAL A 152 20.65 5.07 8.45
N VAL A 153 19.33 5.26 8.34
CA VAL A 153 18.32 4.22 8.58
C VAL A 153 17.87 3.74 7.20
N ARG A 154 17.99 2.44 6.93
CA ARG A 154 17.64 1.91 5.61
C ARG A 154 16.13 1.96 5.39
N THR A 155 15.68 1.99 4.14
CA THR A 155 14.24 2.11 3.82
C THR A 155 13.41 0.99 4.45
N GLU A 156 13.92 -0.24 4.48
CA GLU A 156 13.25 -1.38 5.12
C GLU A 156 13.12 -1.23 6.65
N GLU A 157 14.10 -0.60 7.30
CA GLU A 157 14.09 -0.33 8.74
C GLU A 157 13.16 0.84 9.06
N ALA A 158 13.24 1.91 8.27
CA ALA A 158 12.38 3.07 8.36
C ALA A 158 10.91 2.71 8.14
N MET A 159 10.62 1.76 7.25
CA MET A 159 9.26 1.26 7.03
C MET A 159 8.66 0.69 8.32
N PHE A 160 9.39 -0.17 9.03
CA PHE A 160 8.91 -0.72 10.29
C PHE A 160 8.81 0.35 11.38
N ALA A 161 9.83 1.22 11.52
CA ALA A 161 9.85 2.26 12.54
C ALA A 161 8.72 3.29 12.35
N THR A 162 8.32 3.55 11.11
CA THR A 162 7.25 4.50 10.80
C THR A 162 5.87 3.87 10.83
N LEU A 163 5.66 2.70 10.22
CA LEU A 163 4.32 2.12 10.13
C LEU A 163 3.84 1.56 11.47
N ALA A 164 4.74 0.95 12.28
CA ALA A 164 4.35 0.36 13.56
C ALA A 164 3.60 1.33 14.49
N PRO A 165 4.05 2.57 14.74
CA PRO A 165 3.29 3.53 15.53
C PRO A 165 2.04 4.05 14.81
N LEU A 166 2.09 4.29 13.49
CA LEU A 166 0.95 4.87 12.74
C LEU A 166 -0.26 3.93 12.59
N THR A 167 -0.07 2.64 12.83
CA THR A 167 -1.12 1.61 12.75
C THR A 167 -1.42 0.96 14.10
N LEU A 168 -1.18 1.66 15.21
CA LEU A 168 -1.58 1.19 16.54
C LEU A 168 -3.11 1.30 16.67
N GLU A 169 -3.76 0.17 16.98
CA GLU A 169 -5.18 0.05 17.33
C GLU A 169 -5.39 -0.01 18.84
#